data_AF-A0A956A1W7-F1
#
_entry.id   AF-A0A956A1W7-F1
#
_cell.length_a   1.000
_cell.length_b   1.000
_cell.length_c   1.000
_cell.angle_alpha   90.00
_cell.angle_beta   90.00
_cell.angle_gamma   90.00
#
_symmetry.space_group_name_H-M   'P 1'
#
loop_
_entity.id
_entity.type
_entity.pdbx_description
1 polymer ?
#
loop_
_entity_poly.entity_id
_entity_poly.type
_entity_poly.pdbx_seq_one_letter_code
_entity_poly.pdbx_strand_id
1 'polypeptide(L)'
;MDMHANSLRLGLGAVGSLVAALGLLAPLPSSAQTASTPSQQSSYAAHCRTLTKQIAHFEGVADMARDRDDDLWEASTEAHIERLTNRRSQLCPEYDRRTLAAANAQFWSDVYQVMKIGAQGALRYLTFGAF
;
A
#
# COMPACT_ATOMS: atom_id res chain seq x y z
N MET A 1 -30.90 -54.48 18.32
CA MET A 1 -29.63 -53.75 18.48
C MET A 1 -29.92 -52.29 18.18
N ASP A 2 -30.07 -51.54 19.28
CA ASP A 2 -29.69 -50.12 19.51
C ASP A 2 -30.14 -49.05 18.49
N MET A 3 -31.10 -48.18 18.81
CA MET A 3 -31.13 -47.07 19.80
C MET A 3 -30.63 -45.72 19.22
N HIS A 4 -31.38 -44.65 19.59
CA HIS A 4 -31.20 -43.19 19.36
C HIS A 4 -31.70 -42.67 17.99
N ALA A 5 -32.88 -42.03 17.83
CA ALA A 5 -33.54 -40.95 18.60
C ALA A 5 -32.56 -39.78 18.91
N ASN A 6 -32.81 -38.51 18.61
CA ASN A 6 -34.08 -37.80 18.57
C ASN A 6 -33.86 -36.40 17.96
N SER A 7 -34.74 -36.03 17.03
CA SER A 7 -35.43 -34.74 16.90
C SER A 7 -34.63 -33.42 16.74
N LEU A 8 -34.48 -33.05 15.46
CA LEU A 8 -34.80 -31.71 14.96
C LEU A 8 -36.31 -31.44 15.12
N ARG A 9 -36.68 -30.34 15.78
CA ARG A 9 -38.02 -29.70 15.66
C ARG A 9 -37.83 -28.19 15.83
N LEU A 10 -38.10 -27.41 14.78
CA LEU A 10 -39.39 -26.71 14.53
C LEU A 10 -39.66 -25.68 15.64
N GLY A 11 -39.83 -24.39 15.40
CA GLY A 11 -40.29 -23.68 14.20
C GLY A 11 -41.00 -22.39 14.67
N LEU A 12 -41.75 -21.78 13.74
CA LEU A 12 -42.65 -20.61 13.93
C LEU A 12 -41.92 -19.28 14.17
N GLY A 13 -42.32 -18.17 13.59
CA GLY A 13 -43.58 -17.84 12.91
C GLY A 13 -43.71 -16.31 12.93
N ALA A 14 -44.34 -15.78 11.90
CA ALA A 14 -44.50 -14.35 11.66
C ALA A 14 -45.40 -13.63 12.68
N VAL A 15 -45.51 -12.31 12.47
CA VAL A 15 -46.54 -11.32 12.90
C VAL A 15 -46.58 -10.84 14.36
N GLY A 16 -46.09 -9.61 14.54
CA GLY A 16 -46.98 -8.45 14.77
C GLY A 16 -47.28 -8.00 16.21
N SER A 17 -47.04 -6.70 16.42
CA SER A 17 -47.76 -5.77 17.31
C SER A 17 -47.38 -5.61 18.81
N LEU A 18 -46.81 -4.42 19.06
CA LEU A 18 -47.33 -3.33 19.92
C LEU A 18 -46.91 -3.22 21.40
N VAL A 19 -46.54 -1.96 21.73
CA VAL A 19 -46.55 -1.26 23.03
C VAL A 19 -45.29 -1.32 23.92
N ALA A 20 -44.56 -0.21 23.83
CA ALA A 20 -44.02 0.64 24.90
C ALA A 20 -43.26 0.00 26.08
N ALA A 21 -41.94 0.22 26.07
CA ALA A 21 -41.20 0.49 27.28
C ALA A 21 -40.26 1.68 27.03
N LEU A 22 -40.61 2.83 27.63
CA LEU A 22 -39.67 3.90 27.92
C LEU A 22 -38.49 3.32 28.72
N GLY A 23 -37.26 3.52 28.26
CA GLY A 23 -36.08 3.13 29.04
C GLY A 23 -34.76 3.42 28.34
N LEU A 24 -34.19 4.59 28.64
CA LEU A 24 -32.80 5.01 28.43
C LEU A 24 -32.28 5.16 26.99
N LEU A 25 -32.35 6.39 26.47
CA LEU A 25 -31.33 6.90 25.56
C LEU A 25 -30.01 7.06 26.34
N ALA A 26 -29.10 6.10 26.20
CA ALA A 26 -27.69 6.32 26.51
C ALA A 26 -27.04 7.07 25.33
N PRO A 27 -26.29 8.17 25.56
CA PRO A 27 -25.51 8.80 24.51
C PRO A 27 -24.43 7.83 24.03
N LEU A 28 -24.49 7.45 22.75
CA LEU A 28 -23.41 6.76 22.08
C LEU A 28 -22.15 7.63 22.16
N PRO A 29 -21.02 7.14 22.70
CA PRO A 29 -19.78 7.91 22.68
C PRO A 29 -19.38 8.15 21.22
N SER A 30 -19.28 9.43 20.86
CA SER A 30 -18.69 9.92 19.62
C SER A 30 -17.42 9.14 19.28
N SER A 31 -17.37 8.68 18.03
CA SER A 31 -16.20 8.08 17.38
C SER A 31 -14.94 8.90 17.68
N ALA A 32 -14.12 8.41 18.60
CA ALA A 32 -12.78 8.92 18.82
C ALA A 32 -11.99 8.71 17.54
N GLN A 33 -11.63 9.80 16.86
CA GLN A 33 -10.61 9.80 15.82
C GLN A 33 -9.30 9.41 16.52
N THR A 34 -8.88 8.17 16.35
CA THR A 34 -7.59 7.68 16.82
C THR A 34 -6.50 8.39 16.02
N ALA A 35 -6.01 9.51 16.58
CA ALA A 35 -4.72 10.05 16.20
C ALA A 35 -3.69 8.92 16.34
N SER A 36 -3.12 8.50 15.22
CA SER A 36 -2.11 7.45 15.14
C SER A 36 -1.00 7.75 16.15
N THR A 37 -0.84 6.88 17.15
CA THR A 37 0.19 7.00 18.18
C THR A 37 1.58 6.82 17.54
N PRO A 38 2.63 7.52 18.01
CA PRO A 38 3.99 7.44 17.46
C PRO A 38 4.57 6.02 17.35
N SER A 39 4.11 5.10 18.20
CA SER A 39 4.49 3.68 18.16
C SER A 39 3.95 2.94 16.93
N GLN A 40 2.82 3.37 16.36
CA GLN A 40 2.29 2.80 15.11
C GLN A 40 3.08 3.27 13.88
N GLN A 41 3.49 4.54 13.82
CA GLN A 41 4.35 5.02 12.73
C GLN A 41 5.70 4.27 12.66
N SER A 42 6.35 3.99 13.79
CA SER A 42 7.64 3.28 13.79
C SER A 42 7.50 1.81 13.36
N SER A 43 6.42 1.14 13.78
CA SER A 43 6.08 -0.21 13.35
C SER A 43 5.87 -0.27 11.83
N TYR A 44 5.22 0.75 11.27
CA TYR A 44 4.96 0.83 9.84
C TYR A 44 6.23 1.00 9.00
N ALA A 45 7.13 1.90 9.42
CA ALA A 45 8.42 2.08 8.77
C ALA A 45 9.27 0.80 8.83
N ALA A 46 9.25 0.08 9.95
CA ALA A 46 9.91 -1.22 10.07
C ALA A 46 9.29 -2.27 9.11
N HIS A 47 7.96 -2.29 8.98
CA HIS A 47 7.27 -3.18 8.05
C HIS A 47 7.66 -2.91 6.58
N CYS A 48 7.73 -1.63 6.18
CA CYS A 48 8.19 -1.24 4.85
C CYS A 48 9.62 -1.70 4.56
N ARG A 49 10.54 -1.55 5.53
CA ARG A 49 11.92 -2.04 5.40
C ARG A 49 11.97 -3.56 5.27
N THR A 50 11.15 -4.28 6.01
CA THR A 50 11.06 -5.74 5.92
C THR A 50 10.59 -6.18 4.53
N LEU A 51 9.53 -5.55 3.99
CA LEU A 51 9.05 -5.84 2.64
C LEU A 51 10.13 -5.58 1.59
N THR A 52 10.85 -4.45 1.68
CA THR A 52 11.97 -4.15 0.76
C THR A 52 13.08 -5.20 0.85
N LYS A 53 13.43 -5.67 2.05
CA LYS A 53 14.42 -6.76 2.22
C LYS A 53 13.93 -8.08 1.61
N GLN A 54 12.65 -8.40 1.77
CA GLN A 54 12.06 -9.61 1.19
C GLN A 54 12.08 -9.56 -0.33
N ILE A 55 11.70 -8.42 -0.92
CA ILE A 55 11.76 -8.20 -2.37
C ILE A 55 13.19 -8.42 -2.87
N ALA A 56 14.19 -7.76 -2.27
CA ALA A 56 15.59 -7.91 -2.66
C ALA A 56 16.11 -9.36 -2.53
N HIS A 57 15.65 -10.09 -1.51
CA HIS A 57 15.98 -11.51 -1.37
C HIS A 57 15.42 -12.34 -2.53
N PHE A 58 14.14 -12.16 -2.86
CA PHE A 58 13.50 -12.92 -3.92
C PHE A 58 13.96 -12.51 -5.32
N GLU A 59 14.38 -11.27 -5.53
CA GLU A 59 15.06 -10.84 -6.77
C GLU A 59 16.32 -11.68 -7.00
N GLY A 60 17.16 -11.87 -5.97
CA GLY A 60 18.32 -12.77 -6.08
C GLY A 60 17.95 -14.24 -6.28
N VAL A 61 16.77 -14.68 -5.82
CA VAL A 61 16.25 -16.04 -6.09
C VAL A 61 15.78 -16.15 -7.54
N ALA A 62 15.15 -15.12 -8.10
CA ALA A 62 14.73 -15.09 -9.50
C ALA A 62 15.95 -15.12 -10.44
N ASP A 63 17.01 -14.36 -10.12
CA ASP A 63 18.27 -14.43 -10.85
C ASP A 63 18.89 -15.84 -10.78
N MET A 64 18.83 -16.48 -9.61
CA MET A 64 19.31 -17.85 -9.44
C MET A 64 18.49 -18.89 -10.23
N ALA A 65 17.19 -18.66 -10.42
CA ALA A 65 16.33 -19.51 -11.24
C ALA A 65 16.67 -19.33 -12.73
N ARG A 66 16.89 -18.08 -13.16
CA ARG A 66 17.32 -17.72 -14.52
C ARG A 66 18.67 -18.32 -14.87
N ASP A 67 19.64 -18.26 -13.94
CA ASP A 67 20.97 -18.87 -14.12
C ASP A 67 20.91 -20.41 -14.26
N ARG A 68 19.78 -21.03 -13.91
CA ARG A 68 19.55 -22.47 -14.01
C ARG A 68 18.60 -22.87 -15.15
N ASP A 69 18.17 -21.91 -15.98
CA ASP A 69 17.18 -22.12 -17.04
C ASP A 69 15.89 -22.81 -16.51
N ASP A 70 15.45 -22.45 -15.31
CA ASP A 70 14.20 -22.95 -14.71
C ASP A 70 13.09 -21.89 -14.83
N ASP A 71 12.46 -21.86 -16.01
CA ASP A 71 11.42 -20.88 -16.38
C ASP A 71 10.23 -20.88 -15.40
N LEU A 72 9.84 -22.07 -14.89
CA LEU A 72 8.68 -22.20 -14.03
C LEU A 72 8.98 -21.67 -12.63
N TRP A 73 10.20 -21.91 -12.14
CA TRP A 73 10.68 -21.33 -10.89
C TRP A 73 10.84 -19.82 -11.00
N GLU A 74 11.46 -19.31 -12.08
CA GLU A 74 11.59 -17.87 -12.34
C GLU A 74 10.21 -17.20 -12.33
N ALA A 75 9.29 -17.67 -13.16
CA ALA A 75 7.94 -17.09 -13.27
C ALA A 75 7.18 -17.10 -11.93
N SER A 76 7.32 -18.18 -11.13
CA SER A 76 6.68 -18.25 -9.81
C SER A 76 7.27 -17.24 -8.82
N THR A 77 8.58 -17.02 -8.89
CA THR A 77 9.33 -16.10 -8.03
C THR A 77 9.02 -14.66 -8.41
N GLU A 78 8.99 -14.34 -9.70
CA GLU A 78 8.58 -13.03 -10.21
C GLU A 78 7.14 -12.67 -9.79
N ALA A 79 6.21 -13.62 -9.92
CA ALA A 79 4.83 -13.41 -9.45
C ALA A 79 4.78 -13.16 -7.92
N HIS A 80 5.68 -13.77 -7.15
CA HIS A 80 5.78 -13.51 -5.71
C HIS A 80 6.34 -12.11 -5.41
N ILE A 81 7.40 -11.69 -6.11
CA ILE A 81 7.98 -10.35 -6.04
C ILE A 81 6.91 -9.30 -6.38
N GLU A 82 6.09 -9.55 -7.40
CA GLU A 82 5.00 -8.65 -7.79
C GLU A 82 3.99 -8.48 -6.66
N ARG A 83 3.55 -9.58 -6.02
CA ARG A 83 2.64 -9.52 -4.86
C ARG A 83 3.22 -8.73 -3.69
N LEU A 84 4.50 -8.94 -3.38
CA LEU A 84 5.19 -8.19 -2.32
C LEU A 84 5.34 -6.71 -2.68
N THR A 85 5.66 -6.40 -3.93
CA THR A 85 5.80 -5.03 -4.43
C THR A 85 4.47 -4.29 -4.40
N ASN A 86 3.38 -4.94 -4.82
CA ASN A 86 2.04 -4.39 -4.75
C ASN A 86 1.66 -4.09 -3.29
N ARG A 87 1.86 -5.06 -2.39
CA ARG A 87 1.66 -4.86 -0.94
C ARG A 87 2.49 -3.70 -0.39
N ARG A 88 3.76 -3.58 -0.82
CA ARG A 88 4.63 -2.46 -0.43
C ARG A 88 4.07 -1.13 -0.92
N SER A 89 3.59 -1.03 -2.15
CA SER A 89 3.01 0.23 -2.68
C SER A 89 1.71 0.65 -1.99
N GLN A 90 0.89 -0.31 -1.55
CA GLN A 90 -0.34 -0.02 -0.81
C GLN A 90 -0.07 0.49 0.60
N LEU A 91 0.99 -0.03 1.22
CA LEU A 91 1.34 0.35 2.57
C LEU A 91 2.27 1.58 2.57
N CYS A 92 3.39 1.52 1.88
CA CYS A 92 4.44 2.51 1.98
C CYS A 92 4.20 3.66 0.97
N PRO A 93 3.82 4.88 1.41
CA PRO A 93 3.46 5.98 0.50
C PRO A 93 4.62 6.47 -0.37
N GLU A 94 5.85 6.26 0.09
CA GLU A 94 7.09 6.51 -0.68
C GLU A 94 7.17 5.66 -1.96
N TYR A 95 6.53 4.48 -1.97
CA TYR A 95 6.60 3.52 -3.08
C TYR A 95 5.32 3.48 -3.92
N ASP A 96 4.37 4.39 -3.71
CA ASP A 96 3.23 4.53 -4.62
C ASP A 96 3.76 5.00 -5.99
N ARG A 97 3.40 4.28 -7.07
CA ARG A 97 3.82 4.67 -8.43
C ARG A 97 3.41 6.10 -8.76
N ARG A 98 2.29 6.59 -8.21
CA ARG A 98 1.83 7.96 -8.43
C ARG A 98 2.74 8.97 -7.77
N THR A 99 3.21 8.71 -6.55
CA THR A 99 4.10 9.62 -5.82
C THR A 99 5.50 9.60 -6.43
N LEU A 100 6.01 8.43 -6.83
CA LEU A 100 7.29 8.31 -7.53
C LEU A 100 7.29 8.99 -8.90
N ALA A 101 6.23 8.81 -9.69
CA ALA A 101 6.10 9.48 -10.99
C ALA A 101 6.00 11.01 -10.85
N ALA A 102 5.24 11.49 -9.87
CA ALA A 102 5.16 12.92 -9.56
C ALA A 102 6.51 13.47 -9.10
N ALA A 103 7.22 12.76 -8.22
CA ALA A 103 8.55 13.17 -7.75
C ALA A 103 9.59 13.22 -8.89
N ASN A 104 9.56 12.24 -9.81
CA ASN A 104 10.45 12.22 -10.97
C ASN A 104 10.12 13.36 -11.95
N ALA A 105 8.83 13.63 -12.21
CA ALA A 105 8.42 14.76 -13.05
C ALA A 105 8.89 16.10 -12.44
N GLN A 106 8.75 16.25 -11.12
CA GLN A 106 9.22 17.43 -10.40
C GLN A 106 10.74 17.61 -10.56
N PHE A 107 11.52 16.54 -10.37
CA PHE A 107 12.97 16.55 -10.55
C PHE A 107 13.40 17.02 -11.95
N TRP A 108 12.80 16.48 -13.02
CA TRP A 108 13.14 16.90 -14.39
C TRP A 108 12.76 18.35 -14.66
N SER A 109 11.65 18.83 -14.08
CA SER A 109 11.26 20.23 -14.19
C SER A 109 12.27 21.17 -13.53
N ASP A 110 12.79 20.80 -12.35
CA ASP A 110 13.80 21.59 -11.62
C ASP A 110 15.13 21.62 -12.39
N VAL A 111 15.59 20.47 -12.88
CA VAL A 111 16.80 20.36 -13.71
C VAL A 111 16.68 21.23 -14.96
N TYR A 112 15.53 21.19 -15.63
CA TYR A 112 15.28 22.01 -16.82
C TYR A 112 15.36 23.51 -16.50
N GLN A 113 14.81 23.96 -15.36
CA GLN A 113 14.90 25.36 -14.96
C GLN A 113 16.34 25.79 -14.67
N VAL A 114 17.10 24.96 -13.95
CA VAL A 114 18.52 25.22 -13.69
C VAL A 114 19.30 25.29 -15.00
N MET A 115 19.06 24.35 -15.91
CA MET A 115 19.70 24.34 -17.23
C MET A 115 19.33 25.58 -18.04
N LYS A 116 18.08 26.02 -18.00
CA LYS A 116 17.62 27.23 -18.69
C LYS A 116 18.30 28.48 -18.17
N ILE A 117 18.41 28.63 -16.85
CA ILE A 117 19.12 29.75 -16.22
C ILE A 117 20.60 29.72 -16.61
N GLY A 118 21.22 28.54 -16.55
CA GLY A 118 22.61 28.34 -16.97
C GLY A 118 22.83 28.68 -18.45
N ALA A 119 21.93 28.24 -19.33
CA ALA A 119 21.96 28.52 -20.76
C ALA A 119 21.80 30.03 -21.04
N GLN A 120 20.89 30.71 -20.34
CA GLN A 120 20.75 32.18 -20.45
C GLN A 120 22.01 32.90 -19.96
N GLY A 121 22.62 32.44 -18.87
CA GLY A 121 23.88 32.98 -18.36
C GLY A 121 25.03 32.79 -19.34
N ALA A 122 25.17 31.57 -19.89
CA ALA A 122 26.18 31.25 -20.90
C ALA A 122 25.97 32.05 -22.19
N LEU A 123 24.72 32.18 -22.64
CA LEU A 123 24.38 32.99 -23.81
C LEU A 123 24.76 34.45 -23.57
N ARG A 124 24.40 35.04 -22.41
CA ARG A 124 24.79 36.40 -22.04
C ARG A 124 26.31 36.58 -21.99
N TYR A 125 27.03 35.60 -21.44
CA TYR A 125 28.49 35.64 -21.38
C TYR A 125 29.13 35.56 -22.77
N LEU A 126 28.70 34.62 -23.61
CA LEU A 126 29.23 34.43 -24.97
C LEU A 126 28.87 35.58 -25.91
N THR A 127 27.71 36.19 -25.73
CA THR A 127 27.21 37.27 -26.58
C THR A 127 27.55 38.66 -26.03
N PHE A 128 28.37 38.76 -24.98
CA PHE A 128 28.73 40.01 -24.31
C PHE A 128 27.50 40.88 -23.97
N GLY A 129 26.37 40.26 -23.63
CA GLY A 129 25.15 40.98 -23.27
C GLY A 129 24.39 41.63 -24.42
N ALA A 130 24.51 41.13 -25.65
CA ALA A 130 23.75 41.65 -26.81
C ALA A 130 22.23 41.35 -26.77
N PHE A 131 21.70 40.78 -25.68
CA PHE A 131 20.27 40.47 -25.44
C PHE A 131 19.89 40.64 -23.96
#